data_AF-A0A258AYJ0-F1
#
_entry.id   AF-A0A258AYJ0-F1
#
_cell.length_a   1.000
_cell.length_b   1.000
_cell.length_c   1.000
_cell.angle_alpha   90.00
_cell.angle_beta   90.00
_cell.angle_gamma   90.00
#
_symmetry.space_group_name_H-M   'P 1'
#
loop_
_entity.id
_entity.type
_entity.pdbx_description
1 polymer ?
#
loop_
_entity_poly.entity_id
_entity_poly.type
_entity_poly.pdbx_seq_one_letter_code
_entity_poly.pdbx_strand_id
1 'polypeptide(L)'
;MKIENTRHLSGMKCLLLASAILSFGILPAANAAIIYSGLQNIAIPTTFDGVYINIDNAATSSTTITGWDINPFFGGAGIANSAAFQPARTGTANDDPVLNFAAGDLISSTLNFSSGFGGSGDPVSYLGNSPGQFAVGQEGYLGFRFTTDSSDGPYFGWMRVLFTADSPGGMIKDWSYDNTGAAITIPAAATPEPSRGLLLLLGCLTACFRRRR
;
A
#
# COMPACT_ATOMS: atom_id res chain seq x y z
N MET A 1 25.44 6.93 86.78
CA MET A 1 25.08 7.37 85.41
C MET A 1 25.34 6.15 84.52
N LYS A 2 24.39 5.48 83.87
CA LYS A 2 23.02 5.81 83.45
C LYS A 2 22.31 4.48 83.07
N ILE A 3 21.16 4.22 83.70
CA ILE A 3 19.90 3.64 83.16
C ILE A 3 19.87 2.17 82.66
N GLU A 4 19.09 1.34 83.38
CA GLU A 4 18.41 0.11 82.90
C GLU A 4 17.45 0.41 81.74
N ASN A 5 17.28 -0.52 80.79
CA ASN A 5 15.96 -0.71 80.18
C ASN A 5 15.78 -2.12 79.59
N THR A 6 15.06 -2.96 80.33
CA THR A 6 14.26 -4.08 79.81
C THR A 6 13.05 -3.55 79.04
N ARG A 7 12.69 -4.14 77.89
CA ARG A 7 11.31 -4.62 77.60
C ARG A 7 11.15 -5.34 76.26
N HIS A 8 10.34 -6.39 76.37
CA HIS A 8 9.61 -7.17 75.38
C HIS A 8 8.90 -6.41 74.26
N LEU A 9 8.48 -7.20 73.26
CA LEU A 9 7.34 -7.13 72.31
C LEU A 9 7.85 -7.17 70.87
N SER A 10 7.26 -7.87 69.90
CA SER A 10 6.00 -8.61 69.78
C SER A 10 6.12 -9.41 68.48
N GLY A 11 5.45 -10.56 68.39
CA GLY A 11 5.34 -11.30 67.14
C GLY A 11 4.72 -10.46 66.02
N MET A 12 5.15 -10.72 64.79
CA MET A 12 4.50 -10.26 63.59
C MET A 12 4.35 -11.43 62.64
N LYS A 13 3.25 -12.18 62.83
CA LYS A 13 2.63 -12.94 61.74
C LYS A 13 2.04 -11.89 60.80
N CYS A 14 2.53 -11.80 59.57
CA CYS A 14 1.86 -10.99 58.54
C CYS A 14 1.86 -11.72 57.20
N LEU A 15 0.67 -12.20 56.87
CA LEU A 15 0.05 -12.44 55.57
C LEU A 15 0.85 -13.05 54.40
N LEU A 16 0.35 -14.22 53.97
CA LEU A 16 0.39 -14.71 52.60
C LEU A 16 -0.11 -13.64 51.61
N LEU A 17 0.66 -13.36 50.56
CA LEU A 17 0.12 -12.89 49.27
C LEU A 17 0.40 -13.98 48.22
N ALA A 18 -0.65 -14.66 47.78
CA ALA A 18 -0.60 -15.49 46.58
C ALA A 18 -0.69 -14.57 45.36
N SER A 19 0.40 -14.42 44.62
CA SER A 19 0.39 -13.73 43.33
C SER A 19 -0.22 -14.66 42.28
N ALA A 20 -1.51 -14.45 41.97
CA ALA A 20 -2.10 -15.03 40.77
C ALA A 20 -1.52 -14.31 39.54
N ILE A 21 -0.65 -14.98 38.79
CA ILE A 21 -0.15 -14.49 37.51
C ILE A 21 -1.28 -14.63 36.50
N LEU A 22 -1.98 -13.53 36.24
CA LEU A 22 -2.93 -13.41 35.16
C LEU A 22 -2.14 -13.40 33.84
N SER A 23 -1.99 -14.57 33.23
CA SER A 23 -1.40 -14.69 31.90
C SER A 23 -2.41 -14.17 30.88
N PHE A 24 -2.42 -12.86 30.65
CA PHE A 24 -3.07 -12.31 29.46
C PHE A 24 -2.34 -12.86 28.25
N GLY A 25 -2.99 -13.75 27.50
CA GLY A 25 -2.53 -14.16 26.20
C GLY A 25 -2.47 -12.92 25.30
N ILE A 26 -1.28 -12.39 25.10
CA ILE A 26 -1.02 -11.44 24.01
C ILE A 26 -1.18 -12.27 22.74
N LEU A 27 -2.37 -12.19 22.12
CA LEU A 27 -2.51 -12.63 20.74
C LEU A 27 -1.49 -11.83 19.93
N PRO A 28 -0.63 -12.45 19.12
CA PRO A 28 0.21 -11.68 18.21
C PRO A 28 -0.74 -10.87 17.33
N ALA A 29 -0.63 -9.54 17.39
CA ALA A 29 -1.18 -8.72 16.32
C ALA A 29 -0.56 -9.26 15.02
N ALA A 30 -1.38 -9.63 14.05
CA ALA A 30 -0.88 -9.92 12.72
C ALA A 30 -0.08 -8.67 12.30
N ASN A 31 1.23 -8.81 12.13
CA ASN A 31 2.04 -7.71 11.62
C ASN A 31 1.44 -7.34 10.26
N ALA A 32 1.01 -6.09 10.10
CA ALA A 32 0.67 -5.55 8.79
C ALA A 32 1.87 -5.76 7.87
N ALA A 33 1.73 -6.66 6.89
CA ALA A 33 2.75 -6.87 5.89
C ALA A 33 2.31 -6.10 4.65
N ILE A 34 2.93 -4.95 4.44
CA ILE A 34 2.87 -4.26 3.17
C ILE A 34 3.57 -5.16 2.14
N ILE A 35 2.79 -5.65 1.18
CA ILE A 35 3.30 -6.41 0.05
C ILE A 35 3.61 -5.39 -1.05
N TYR A 36 4.85 -5.41 -1.52
CA TYR A 36 5.31 -4.56 -2.62
C TYR A 36 5.76 -5.44 -3.78
N SER A 37 5.31 -5.13 -4.98
CA SER A 37 5.68 -5.88 -6.18
C SER A 37 7.15 -5.73 -6.56
N GLY A 38 7.84 -4.69 -6.09
CA GLY A 38 9.05 -4.21 -6.78
C GLY A 38 8.69 -3.52 -8.10
N LEU A 39 9.70 -2.97 -8.78
CA LEU A 39 9.51 -2.42 -10.13
C LEU A 39 9.23 -3.55 -11.13
N GLN A 40 8.11 -3.46 -11.81
CA GLN A 40 7.60 -4.42 -12.79
C GLN A 40 7.77 -3.89 -14.21
N ASN A 41 7.42 -2.63 -14.45
CA ASN A 41 7.50 -1.95 -15.76
C ASN A 41 6.82 -2.75 -16.90
N ILE A 42 5.58 -3.17 -16.67
CA ILE A 42 4.76 -3.90 -17.64
C ILE A 42 4.23 -2.91 -18.68
N ALA A 43 4.55 -3.13 -19.94
CA ALA A 43 4.05 -2.29 -21.04
C ALA A 43 2.55 -2.50 -21.27
N ILE A 44 1.83 -1.41 -21.53
CA ILE A 44 0.42 -1.44 -21.93
C ILE A 44 0.36 -1.34 -23.46
N PRO A 45 -0.10 -2.38 -24.17
CA PRO A 45 -0.20 -2.34 -25.63
C PRO A 45 -1.22 -1.31 -26.13
N THR A 46 -1.03 -0.82 -27.36
CA THR A 46 -2.00 0.02 -28.08
C THR A 46 -3.00 -0.83 -28.88
N THR A 47 -3.39 -1.98 -28.31
CA THR A 47 -4.32 -2.93 -28.93
C THR A 47 -5.48 -3.19 -27.97
N PHE A 48 -6.58 -3.74 -28.50
CA PHE A 48 -7.76 -4.07 -27.71
C PHE A 48 -7.52 -5.21 -26.71
N ASP A 49 -6.61 -6.14 -27.05
CA ASP A 49 -6.28 -7.27 -26.18
C ASP A 49 -5.68 -6.82 -24.83
N GLY A 50 -4.89 -5.73 -24.85
CA GLY A 50 -4.25 -5.17 -23.68
C GLY A 50 -3.25 -6.11 -23.02
N VAL A 51 -3.16 -6.04 -21.70
CA VAL A 51 -2.33 -6.90 -20.86
C VAL A 51 -3.09 -7.31 -19.62
N TYR A 52 -3.47 -8.58 -19.53
CA TYR A 52 -4.05 -9.16 -18.31
C TYR A 52 -2.96 -9.32 -17.26
N ILE A 53 -3.26 -8.93 -16.02
CA ILE A 53 -2.34 -9.00 -14.90
C ILE A 53 -3.05 -9.66 -13.73
N ASN A 54 -2.38 -10.61 -13.09
CA ASN A 54 -2.68 -11.05 -11.73
C ASN A 54 -1.66 -10.38 -10.81
N ILE A 55 -2.13 -9.54 -9.88
CA ILE A 55 -1.26 -8.73 -9.02
C ILE A 55 -0.77 -9.48 -7.79
N ASP A 56 -1.35 -10.65 -7.47
CA ASP A 56 -0.89 -11.52 -6.38
C ASP A 56 0.44 -12.17 -6.70
N ASN A 57 0.59 -12.62 -7.95
CA ASN A 57 1.75 -13.39 -8.40
C ASN A 57 2.52 -12.73 -9.55
N ALA A 58 2.11 -11.52 -9.95
CA ALA A 58 2.69 -10.74 -11.05
C ALA A 58 2.64 -11.44 -12.42
N ALA A 59 1.80 -12.46 -12.60
CA ALA A 59 1.62 -13.09 -13.90
C ALA A 59 0.98 -12.10 -14.89
N THR A 60 1.48 -12.10 -16.12
CA THR A 60 0.97 -11.25 -17.20
C THR A 60 0.72 -12.06 -18.47
N SER A 61 -0.22 -11.61 -19.30
CA SER A 61 -0.55 -12.26 -20.57
C SER A 61 -1.29 -11.32 -21.51
N SER A 62 -1.18 -11.53 -22.82
CA SER A 62 -2.01 -10.84 -23.83
C SER A 62 -3.39 -11.47 -24.00
N THR A 63 -3.67 -12.58 -23.32
CA THR A 63 -4.98 -13.23 -23.26
C THR A 63 -5.37 -13.48 -21.81
N THR A 64 -6.66 -13.60 -21.52
CA THR A 64 -7.17 -13.84 -20.17
C THR A 64 -6.43 -15.00 -19.49
N ILE A 65 -5.96 -14.76 -18.26
CA ILE A 65 -5.37 -15.76 -17.37
C ILE A 65 -6.30 -16.03 -16.19
N THR A 66 -6.19 -17.21 -15.59
CA THR A 66 -6.88 -17.50 -14.33
C THR A 66 -6.43 -16.54 -13.24
N GLY A 67 -7.39 -16.01 -12.47
CA GLY A 67 -7.09 -15.05 -11.40
C GLY A 67 -6.63 -13.68 -11.89
N TRP A 68 -6.96 -13.28 -13.13
CA TRP A 68 -6.65 -11.91 -13.57
C TRP A 68 -7.41 -10.88 -12.73
N ASP A 69 -6.77 -9.74 -12.51
CA ASP A 69 -7.27 -8.63 -11.72
C ASP A 69 -7.64 -7.43 -12.59
N ILE A 70 -6.69 -7.02 -13.44
CA ILE A 70 -6.81 -5.83 -14.26
C ILE A 70 -6.28 -6.10 -15.67
N ASN A 71 -6.89 -5.45 -16.66
CA ASN A 71 -6.41 -5.40 -18.03
C ASN A 71 -6.52 -3.97 -18.57
N PRO A 72 -5.44 -3.17 -18.57
CA PRO A 72 -5.37 -1.95 -19.36
C PRO A 72 -5.05 -2.25 -20.83
N PHE A 73 -5.68 -1.49 -21.72
CA PHE A 73 -5.54 -1.62 -23.18
C PHE A 73 -5.52 -0.23 -23.83
N PHE A 74 -5.19 -0.17 -25.13
CA PHE A 74 -5.01 1.09 -25.87
C PHE A 74 -4.10 2.10 -25.14
N GLY A 75 -2.91 1.69 -24.73
CA GLY A 75 -1.97 2.55 -23.98
C GLY A 75 -2.56 3.07 -22.66
N GLY A 76 -3.59 2.41 -22.12
CA GLY A 76 -4.30 2.82 -20.92
C GLY A 76 -5.41 3.82 -21.16
N ALA A 77 -5.94 3.92 -22.39
CA ALA A 77 -7.20 4.63 -22.67
C ALA A 77 -8.42 3.84 -22.20
N GLY A 78 -8.29 2.52 -22.09
CA GLY A 78 -9.28 1.67 -21.45
C GLY A 78 -8.67 0.79 -20.37
N ILE A 79 -9.46 0.51 -19.34
CA ILE A 79 -9.16 -0.45 -18.28
C ILE A 79 -10.36 -1.35 -18.12
N ALA A 80 -10.13 -2.67 -18.07
CA ALA A 80 -11.08 -3.65 -17.56
C ALA A 80 -10.60 -4.18 -16.20
N ASN A 81 -11.53 -4.52 -15.32
CA ASN A 81 -11.23 -5.15 -14.04
C ASN A 81 -12.09 -6.40 -13.81
N SER A 82 -11.54 -7.35 -13.06
CA SER A 82 -12.24 -8.56 -12.65
C SER A 82 -13.15 -8.30 -11.44
N ALA A 83 -13.97 -9.28 -11.08
CA ALA A 83 -14.76 -9.20 -9.84
C ALA A 83 -13.87 -9.13 -8.58
N ALA A 84 -12.67 -9.72 -8.62
CA ALA A 84 -11.74 -9.78 -7.50
C ALA A 84 -10.99 -8.45 -7.28
N PHE A 85 -10.85 -7.61 -8.31
CA PHE A 85 -10.12 -6.34 -8.24
C PHE A 85 -11.04 -5.17 -8.59
N GLN A 86 -11.16 -4.21 -7.69
CA GLN A 86 -12.03 -3.04 -7.87
C GLN A 86 -11.19 -1.76 -7.75
N PRO A 87 -10.95 -1.03 -8.85
CA PRO A 87 -10.34 0.29 -8.77
C PRO A 87 -11.29 1.26 -8.05
N ALA A 88 -10.72 2.26 -7.38
CA ALA A 88 -11.48 3.37 -6.83
C ALA A 88 -12.01 4.25 -7.96
N ARG A 89 -13.26 4.69 -7.83
CA ARG A 89 -14.03 5.34 -8.89
C ARG A 89 -14.67 6.65 -8.41
N THR A 90 -15.13 7.47 -9.35
CA THR A 90 -15.92 8.67 -9.04
C THR A 90 -17.27 8.34 -8.39
N GLY A 91 -17.81 7.15 -8.66
CA GLY A 91 -19.06 6.63 -8.10
C GLY A 91 -18.99 5.12 -7.86
N THR A 92 -20.15 4.46 -7.82
CA THR A 92 -20.27 3.02 -7.49
C THR A 92 -20.68 2.16 -8.68
N ALA A 93 -20.89 2.73 -9.86
CA ALA A 93 -21.17 1.98 -11.08
C ALA A 93 -19.90 1.32 -11.64
N ASN A 94 -20.07 0.22 -12.37
CA ASN A 94 -18.97 -0.56 -12.93
C ASN A 94 -18.27 0.11 -14.12
N ASP A 95 -18.87 1.16 -14.67
CA ASP A 95 -18.39 1.99 -15.77
C ASP A 95 -18.01 3.42 -15.33
N ASP A 96 -18.17 3.76 -14.05
CA ASP A 96 -17.76 5.06 -13.52
C ASP A 96 -16.23 5.27 -13.72
N PRO A 97 -15.78 6.48 -14.09
CA PRO A 97 -14.37 6.80 -14.22
C PRO A 97 -13.52 6.37 -13.02
N VAL A 98 -12.40 5.69 -13.30
CA VAL A 98 -11.39 5.41 -12.27
C VAL A 98 -10.70 6.70 -11.82
N LEU A 99 -10.30 6.75 -10.55
CA LEU A 99 -9.67 7.93 -9.96
C LEU A 99 -8.14 7.82 -9.95
N ASN A 100 -7.51 8.93 -10.33
CA ASN A 100 -6.09 9.19 -10.08
C ASN A 100 -5.90 9.77 -8.68
N PHE A 101 -4.88 9.27 -7.98
CA PHE A 101 -4.43 9.74 -6.67
C PHE A 101 -3.01 10.29 -6.75
N ALA A 102 -2.66 11.09 -5.75
CA ALA A 102 -1.32 11.62 -5.56
C ALA A 102 -0.57 10.84 -4.48
N ALA A 103 0.76 11.00 -4.48
CA ALA A 103 1.59 10.54 -3.40
C ALA A 103 1.15 11.17 -2.06
N GLY A 104 1.02 10.36 -1.01
CA GLY A 104 0.48 10.78 0.29
C GLY A 104 -1.02 10.57 0.48
N ASP A 105 -1.78 10.27 -0.57
CA ASP A 105 -3.20 9.95 -0.42
C ASP A 105 -3.41 8.61 0.29
N LEU A 106 -4.50 8.50 1.05
CA LEU A 106 -4.90 7.30 1.77
C LEU A 106 -5.92 6.50 0.94
N ILE A 107 -5.59 5.25 0.63
CA ILE A 107 -6.52 4.28 0.06
C ILE A 107 -7.17 3.48 1.18
N SER A 108 -8.49 3.56 1.29
CA SER A 108 -9.24 2.90 2.36
C SER A 108 -10.65 2.53 1.92
N SER A 109 -11.40 1.86 2.81
CA SER A 109 -12.81 1.51 2.62
C SER A 109 -13.76 2.71 2.46
N THR A 110 -13.31 3.94 2.69
CA THR A 110 -14.15 5.14 2.52
C THR A 110 -14.24 5.61 1.08
N LEU A 111 -13.40 5.09 0.17
CA LEU A 111 -13.47 5.37 -1.25
C LEU A 111 -14.64 4.63 -1.90
N ASN A 112 -15.08 5.12 -3.06
CA ASN A 112 -16.09 4.43 -3.85
C ASN A 112 -15.45 3.30 -4.65
N PHE A 113 -16.02 2.11 -4.51
CA PHE A 113 -15.66 0.92 -5.27
C PHE A 113 -16.94 0.25 -5.77
N SER A 114 -16.87 -0.39 -6.94
CA SER A 114 -17.99 -1.16 -7.49
C SER A 114 -17.88 -2.65 -7.12
N SER A 115 -18.59 -3.52 -7.84
CA SER A 115 -18.56 -4.97 -7.66
C SER A 115 -18.77 -5.71 -8.98
N GLY A 116 -18.13 -6.88 -9.11
CA GLY A 116 -18.19 -7.67 -10.34
C GLY A 116 -17.25 -7.16 -11.43
N PHE A 117 -17.46 -7.62 -12.65
CA PHE A 117 -16.66 -7.17 -13.80
C PHE A 117 -17.01 -5.73 -14.15
N GLY A 118 -15.99 -4.93 -14.42
CA GLY A 118 -16.15 -3.52 -14.75
C GLY A 118 -15.16 -3.04 -15.79
N GLY A 119 -15.36 -1.80 -16.20
CA GLY A 119 -14.50 -1.11 -17.14
C GLY A 119 -14.44 0.39 -16.87
N SER A 120 -13.51 1.06 -17.51
CA SER A 120 -13.44 2.52 -17.55
C SER A 120 -12.75 2.93 -18.83
N GLY A 121 -13.18 4.03 -19.42
CA GLY A 121 -12.70 4.52 -20.72
C GLY A 121 -13.74 5.36 -21.43
N ASP A 122 -13.52 5.62 -22.71
CA ASP A 122 -14.45 6.40 -23.52
C ASP A 122 -15.86 5.77 -23.57
N PRO A 123 -16.94 6.60 -23.61
CA PRO A 123 -16.92 8.05 -23.77
C PRO A 123 -16.76 8.85 -22.46
N VAL A 124 -16.77 8.19 -21.29
CA VAL A 124 -16.64 8.85 -19.98
C VAL A 124 -15.20 8.68 -19.48
N SER A 125 -14.30 9.47 -20.07
CA SER A 125 -12.86 9.30 -19.87
C SER A 125 -12.38 9.68 -18.46
N TYR A 126 -11.54 8.83 -17.88
CA TYR A 126 -10.73 9.14 -16.70
C TYR A 126 -9.39 9.80 -17.05
N LEU A 127 -9.10 9.97 -18.34
CA LEU A 127 -7.92 10.70 -18.83
C LEU A 127 -8.23 12.19 -18.97
N GLY A 128 -7.27 13.03 -18.61
CA GLY A 128 -7.40 14.48 -18.70
C GLY A 128 -6.63 15.22 -17.63
N ASN A 129 -6.89 16.52 -17.52
CA ASN A 129 -6.20 17.43 -16.59
C ASN A 129 -7.09 17.89 -15.42
N SER A 130 -8.32 17.38 -15.31
CA SER A 130 -9.21 17.73 -14.20
C SER A 130 -8.80 16.99 -12.92
N PRO A 131 -9.19 17.49 -11.73
CA PRO A 131 -8.94 16.78 -10.47
C PRO A 131 -9.44 15.32 -10.53
N GLY A 132 -8.61 14.39 -10.06
CA GLY A 132 -8.91 12.96 -10.08
C GLY A 132 -8.74 12.27 -11.44
N GLN A 133 -8.34 12.98 -12.50
CA GLN A 133 -8.02 12.37 -13.80
C GLN A 133 -6.52 12.07 -13.95
N PHE A 134 -6.20 11.13 -14.83
CA PHE A 134 -4.84 10.81 -15.22
C PHE A 134 -4.39 11.70 -16.38
N ALA A 135 -3.39 12.55 -16.14
CA ALA A 135 -2.79 13.34 -17.20
C ALA A 135 -1.99 12.43 -18.14
N VAL A 136 -2.26 12.53 -19.44
CA VAL A 136 -1.63 11.70 -20.47
C VAL A 136 -0.11 11.91 -20.47
N GLY A 137 0.65 10.81 -20.49
CA GLY A 137 2.11 10.80 -20.47
C GLY A 137 2.72 11.12 -19.10
N GLN A 138 1.92 11.26 -18.05
CA GLN A 138 2.38 11.47 -16.68
C GLN A 138 2.14 10.24 -15.81
N GLU A 139 2.95 10.08 -14.76
CA GLU A 139 2.68 9.08 -13.74
C GLU A 139 1.47 9.49 -12.89
N GLY A 140 0.66 8.51 -12.55
CA GLY A 140 -0.44 8.63 -11.59
C GLY A 140 -0.55 7.36 -10.76
N TYR A 141 -1.46 7.38 -9.79
CA TYR A 141 -1.73 6.24 -8.93
C TYR A 141 -3.19 5.84 -9.02
N LEU A 142 -3.43 4.56 -9.31
CA LEU A 142 -4.73 3.93 -9.21
C LEU A 142 -4.85 3.31 -7.82
N GLY A 143 -5.81 3.76 -7.02
CA GLY A 143 -6.18 3.11 -5.76
C GLY A 143 -7.13 1.93 -6.03
N PHE A 144 -7.01 0.85 -5.27
CA PHE A 144 -7.87 -0.33 -5.44
C PHE A 144 -8.21 -1.02 -4.11
N ARG A 145 -9.29 -1.79 -4.15
CA ARG A 145 -9.53 -2.89 -3.20
C ARG A 145 -9.54 -4.20 -3.97
N PHE A 146 -9.06 -5.27 -3.37
CA PHE A 146 -9.08 -6.57 -4.04
C PHE A 146 -9.07 -7.76 -3.07
N THR A 147 -9.31 -8.95 -3.61
CA THR A 147 -9.12 -10.24 -2.95
C THR A 147 -7.95 -10.96 -3.59
N THR A 148 -7.17 -11.70 -2.80
CA THR A 148 -6.05 -12.50 -3.36
C THR A 148 -6.55 -13.87 -3.81
N ASP A 149 -5.78 -14.57 -4.64
CA ASP A 149 -5.99 -15.98 -5.02
C ASP A 149 -6.11 -16.95 -3.83
N SER A 150 -5.70 -16.53 -2.63
CA SER A 150 -5.65 -17.36 -1.42
C SER A 150 -6.50 -16.86 -0.26
N SER A 151 -7.18 -15.71 -0.41
CA SER A 151 -7.90 -15.05 0.67
C SER A 151 -8.92 -14.04 0.16
N ASP A 152 -10.08 -14.02 0.80
CA ASP A 152 -11.28 -13.26 0.40
C ASP A 152 -11.19 -11.73 0.66
N GLY A 153 -10.09 -11.21 1.17
CA GLY A 153 -9.87 -9.77 1.37
C GLY A 153 -10.96 -9.08 2.23
N PRO A 154 -11.30 -7.79 1.97
CA PRO A 154 -10.68 -6.90 1.00
C PRO A 154 -9.33 -6.37 1.49
N TYR A 155 -8.38 -6.29 0.57
CA TYR A 155 -7.09 -5.64 0.77
C TYR A 155 -7.03 -4.33 0.01
N PHE A 156 -6.45 -3.29 0.60
CA PHE A 156 -6.33 -1.99 -0.03
C PHE A 156 -4.93 -1.79 -0.56
N GLY A 157 -4.84 -1.21 -1.75
CA GLY A 157 -3.59 -1.04 -2.46
C GLY A 157 -3.58 0.13 -3.43
N TRP A 158 -2.40 0.40 -3.95
CA TRP A 158 -2.19 1.38 -5.02
C TRP A 158 -1.33 0.77 -6.11
N MET A 159 -1.54 1.22 -7.34
CA MET A 159 -0.78 0.85 -8.53
C MET A 159 -0.30 2.11 -9.22
N ARG A 160 1.00 2.22 -9.45
CA ARG A 160 1.58 3.34 -10.18
C ARG A 160 1.56 3.06 -11.67
N VAL A 161 0.99 3.99 -12.42
CA VAL A 161 0.72 3.84 -13.84
C VAL A 161 1.16 5.07 -14.62
N LEU A 162 1.41 4.88 -15.91
CA LEU A 162 1.56 5.95 -16.89
C LEU A 162 0.68 5.57 -18.08
N PHE A 163 -0.30 6.42 -18.39
CA PHE A 163 -1.21 6.20 -19.52
C PHE A 163 -0.92 7.17 -20.66
N THR A 164 -1.01 6.69 -21.88
CA THR A 164 -0.58 7.40 -23.10
C THR A 164 -1.70 7.57 -24.12
N ALA A 165 -2.95 7.29 -23.75
CA ALA A 165 -4.14 7.51 -24.59
C ALA A 165 -3.97 6.94 -26.02
N ASP A 166 -3.82 5.62 -26.12
CA ASP A 166 -3.61 4.87 -27.37
C ASP A 166 -2.32 5.20 -28.14
N SER A 167 -1.38 5.89 -27.50
CA SER A 167 -0.02 6.04 -28.02
C SER A 167 0.93 5.03 -27.37
N PRO A 168 2.01 4.60 -28.03
CA PRO A 168 3.02 3.75 -27.40
C PRO A 168 3.66 4.39 -26.16
N GLY A 169 4.04 3.58 -25.18
CA GLY A 169 4.75 4.02 -23.97
C GLY A 169 3.95 3.92 -22.66
N GLY A 170 2.68 3.52 -22.72
CA GLY A 170 1.88 3.23 -21.53
C GLY A 170 2.49 2.11 -20.69
N MET A 171 2.39 2.22 -19.37
CA MET A 171 3.11 1.35 -18.45
C MET A 171 2.42 1.20 -17.09
N ILE A 172 2.44 -0.02 -16.54
CA ILE A 172 2.27 -0.28 -15.11
C ILE A 172 3.66 -0.44 -14.49
N LYS A 173 3.99 0.41 -13.53
CA LYS A 173 5.34 0.48 -12.96
C LYS A 173 5.52 -0.46 -11.80
N ASP A 174 4.62 -0.38 -10.82
CA ASP A 174 4.63 -1.17 -9.59
C ASP A 174 3.29 -1.03 -8.85
N TRP A 175 3.11 -1.87 -7.84
CA TRP A 175 1.96 -1.81 -6.94
C TRP A 175 2.34 -2.24 -5.52
N SER A 176 1.52 -1.83 -4.57
CA SER A 176 1.62 -2.28 -3.19
C SER A 176 0.25 -2.39 -2.55
N TYR A 177 0.09 -3.32 -1.61
CA TYR A 177 -1.12 -3.46 -0.82
C TYR A 177 -0.83 -3.90 0.61
N ASP A 178 -1.78 -3.64 1.50
CA ASP A 178 -1.79 -4.15 2.87
C ASP A 178 -2.54 -5.48 2.95
N ASN A 179 -1.86 -6.55 3.33
CA ASN A 179 -2.43 -7.91 3.38
C ASN A 179 -3.23 -8.23 4.66
N THR A 180 -3.49 -7.23 5.50
CA THR A 180 -4.36 -7.35 6.69
C THR A 180 -5.72 -6.72 6.49
N GLY A 181 -5.91 -5.98 5.39
CA GLY A 181 -7.13 -5.23 5.08
C GLY A 181 -7.15 -3.82 5.69
N ALA A 182 -6.04 -3.37 6.27
CA ALA A 182 -5.90 -1.99 6.71
C ALA A 182 -5.81 -1.02 5.51
N ALA A 183 -6.13 0.24 5.77
CA ALA A 183 -5.91 1.31 4.80
C ALA A 183 -4.41 1.50 4.53
N ILE A 184 -4.05 1.91 3.32
CA ILE A 184 -2.65 2.11 2.90
C ILE A 184 -2.44 3.51 2.34
N THR A 185 -1.37 4.17 2.76
CA THR A 185 -0.96 5.47 2.21
C THR A 185 -0.03 5.26 1.02
N ILE A 186 -0.27 5.97 -0.08
CA ILE A 186 0.65 6.00 -1.22
C ILE A 186 1.96 6.63 -0.75
N PRO A 187 3.13 5.98 -0.94
CA PRO A 187 4.39 6.53 -0.46
C PRO A 187 4.62 7.91 -1.08
N ALA A 188 5.10 8.85 -0.26
CA ALA A 188 5.59 10.12 -0.77
C ALA A 188 6.61 9.82 -1.89
N ALA A 189 6.44 10.46 -3.05
CA ALA A 189 7.47 10.41 -4.09
C ALA A 189 8.79 10.77 -3.39
N ALA A 190 9.81 9.92 -3.53
CA ALA A 190 11.07 10.10 -2.82
C ALA A 190 11.50 11.56 -2.95
N THR A 191 11.33 12.33 -1.88
CA THR A 191 11.85 13.68 -1.81
C THR A 191 13.35 13.54 -2.03
N PRO A 192 14.01 14.44 -2.80
CA PRO A 192 15.44 14.34 -3.02
C PRO A 192 16.12 14.24 -1.65
N GLU A 193 16.62 13.05 -1.33
CA GLU A 193 17.09 12.75 0.00
C GLU A 193 18.21 13.76 0.37
N PRO A 194 18.07 14.57 1.43
CA PRO A 194 19.22 15.23 2.03
C PRO A 194 20.12 14.22 2.77
N SER A 195 19.88 12.90 2.69
CA SER A 195 20.57 11.89 3.50
C SER A 195 21.96 11.52 2.99
N ARG A 196 22.24 11.53 1.68
CA ARG A 196 23.60 11.20 1.23
C ARG A 196 24.61 12.29 1.58
N GLY A 197 24.25 13.55 1.38
CA GLY A 197 25.10 14.70 1.71
C GLY A 197 25.31 14.86 3.21
N LEU A 198 24.24 14.72 4.01
CA LEU A 198 24.32 14.81 5.47
C LEU A 198 25.09 13.64 6.08
N LEU A 199 24.92 12.40 5.58
CA LEU A 199 25.69 11.24 6.03
C LEU A 199 27.16 11.33 5.62
N LEU A 200 27.47 11.89 4.44
CA LEU A 200 28.85 12.20 4.03
C LEU A 200 29.47 13.30 4.92
N LEU A 201 28.72 14.34 5.27
CA LEU A 201 29.17 15.39 6.19
C LEU A 201 29.41 14.85 7.60
N LEU A 202 28.50 14.03 8.14
CA LEU A 202 28.67 13.34 9.42
C LEU A 202 29.85 12.35 9.39
N GLY A 203 30.03 11.64 8.28
CA GLY A 203 31.19 10.77 8.04
C GLY A 203 32.51 11.54 7.97
N CYS A 204 32.54 12.69 7.31
CA CYS A 204 33.72 13.56 7.25
C CYS A 204 34.04 14.19 8.61
N LEU A 205 33.04 14.64 9.37
CA LEU A 205 33.22 15.21 10.70
C LEU A 205 33.79 14.17 11.68
N THR A 206 33.28 12.94 11.67
CA THR A 206 33.81 11.85 12.51
C THR A 206 35.25 11.45 12.13
N ALA A 207 35.60 11.50 10.84
CA ALA A 207 36.98 11.30 10.38
C ALA A 207 37.93 12.43 10.84
N CYS A 208 37.47 13.69 10.82
CA CYS A 208 38.23 14.84 11.29
C CYS A 208 38.47 14.81 12.80
N PHE A 209 37.49 14.37 13.60
CA PHE A 209 37.66 14.23 15.06
C PHE A 209 38.55 13.04 15.45
N ARG A 210 38.63 11.98 14.64
CA ARG A 210 39.54 10.85 14.87
C ARG A 210 41.02 11.18 14.65
N ARG A 211 41.34 12.18 13.83
CA ARG A 211 42.74 12.59 13.55
C ARG A 211 43.34 13.54 14.59
N ARG A 212 42.56 13.95 15.60
CA ARG A 212 43.00 14.87 16.68
C ARG A 212 43.20 14.18 18.04
N ARG A 213 43.23 12.85 18.07
CA ARG A 213 43.72 12.04 19.20
C ARG A 213 44.95 11.29 18.74
#